data_AF-A0A645A955-F1
#
_entry.id   AF-A0A645A955-F1
#
_cell.length_a   1.000
_cell.length_b   1.000
_cell.length_c   1.000
_cell.angle_alpha   90.00
_cell.angle_beta   90.00
_cell.angle_gamma   90.00
#
_symmetry.space_group_name_H-M   'P 1'
#
loop_
_entity.id
_entity.type
_entity.pdbx_description
1 polymer ?
#
loop_
_entity_poly.entity_id
_entity_poly.type
_entity_poly.pdbx_seq_one_letter_code
_entity_poly.pdbx_strand_id
1 'polypeptide(L)'
;MKKNKFGFEGGSIILWNRKISLIWIILIGIVIHFLYVSIGKTVENNDLEKNGIETSAIVTDVRKVGSKGVIRCTYTFEVNNSIYTGNVDDDYYKTGDTIQVLYLKIKPEINRDKKFLDRNYK
;
A
#
# COMPACT_ATOMS: atom_id res chain seq x y z
N MET A 1 -37.26 -34.34 -15.84
CA MET A 1 -36.25 -34.16 -14.76
C MET A 1 -35.73 -32.73 -14.79
N LYS A 2 -36.09 -31.88 -13.80
CA LYS A 2 -35.45 -30.56 -13.64
C LYS A 2 -34.00 -30.81 -13.23
N LYS A 3 -33.04 -30.57 -14.12
CA LYS A 3 -31.61 -30.57 -13.74
C LYS A 3 -31.44 -29.50 -12.66
N ASN A 4 -30.87 -29.89 -11.52
CA ASN A 4 -30.57 -28.95 -10.45
C ASN A 4 -29.66 -27.85 -11.03
N LYS A 5 -30.16 -26.62 -11.05
CA LYS A 5 -29.45 -25.47 -11.64
C LYS A 5 -28.17 -25.11 -10.85
N PHE A 6 -28.07 -25.61 -9.62
CA PHE A 6 -26.98 -25.40 -8.69
C PHE A 6 -26.71 -26.69 -7.92
N GLY A 7 -25.44 -27.02 -7.68
CA GLY A 7 -25.05 -28.18 -6.89
C GLY A 7 -23.53 -28.32 -6.75
N PHE A 8 -23.10 -29.22 -5.87
CA PHE A 8 -21.70 -29.62 -5.72
C PHE A 8 -21.57 -31.08 -6.13
N GLU A 9 -20.57 -31.39 -6.96
CA GLU A 9 -20.30 -32.75 -7.40
C GLU A 9 -18.78 -32.96 -7.42
N GLY A 10 -18.27 -33.69 -6.43
CA GLY A 10 -16.83 -33.84 -6.19
C GLY A 10 -16.13 -32.49 -6.00
N GLY A 11 -14.94 -32.33 -6.61
CA GLY A 11 -14.16 -31.09 -6.59
C GLY A 11 -14.70 -29.96 -7.48
N SER A 12 -15.99 -29.95 -7.83
CA SER A 12 -16.58 -29.00 -8.78
C SER A 12 -17.93 -28.45 -8.32
N ILE A 13 -18.23 -27.21 -8.73
CA ILE A 13 -19.52 -26.55 -8.56
C ILE A 13 -20.26 -26.61 -9.90
N ILE A 14 -21.53 -27.00 -9.87
CA ILE A 14 -22.42 -26.94 -11.02
C ILE A 14 -23.17 -25.61 -10.97
N LEU A 15 -22.92 -24.76 -11.95
CA LEU A 15 -23.58 -23.48 -12.15
C LEU A 15 -24.24 -23.49 -13.52
N TRP A 16 -25.57 -23.42 -13.57
CA TRP A 16 -26.35 -23.42 -14.82
C TRP A 16 -25.92 -24.52 -15.81
N ASN A 17 -25.88 -25.77 -15.35
CA ASN A 17 -25.42 -26.96 -16.10
C ASN A 17 -23.95 -26.98 -16.52
N ARG A 18 -23.11 -26.01 -16.12
CA ARG A 18 -21.66 -26.05 -16.34
C ARG A 18 -20.94 -26.50 -15.08
N LYS A 19 -20.02 -27.46 -15.21
CA LYS A 19 -19.11 -27.87 -14.14
C LYS A 19 -17.92 -26.91 -14.10
N ILE A 20 -17.75 -26.22 -12.99
CA ILE A 20 -16.62 -25.33 -12.72
C ILE A 20 -15.77 -26.00 -11.64
N SER A 21 -14.48 -26.23 -11.93
CA SER A 21 -13.56 -26.80 -10.93
C SER A 21 -13.34 -25.83 -9.77
N LEU A 22 -13.42 -26.33 -8.53
CA LEU A 22 -13.10 -25.56 -7.33
C LEU A 22 -11.67 -25.03 -7.36
N ILE A 23 -10.75 -25.78 -7.98
CA ILE A 23 -9.34 -25.37 -8.14
C ILE A 23 -9.24 -24.07 -8.94
N TRP A 24 -10.02 -23.93 -10.02
CA TRP A 24 -10.02 -22.70 -10.82
C TRP A 24 -10.57 -21.51 -10.05
N ILE A 25 -11.58 -21.71 -9.21
CA ILE A 25 -12.14 -20.65 -8.36
C ILE A 25 -11.10 -20.17 -7.34
N ILE A 26 -10.39 -21.11 -6.71
CA ILE A 26 -9.32 -20.81 -5.75
C ILE A 26 -8.19 -20.04 -6.45
N LEU A 27 -7.75 -20.50 -7.63
CA LEU A 27 -6.70 -19.83 -8.40
C LEU A 27 -7.09 -18.40 -8.80
N ILE A 28 -8.33 -18.19 -9.24
CA ILE A 28 -8.85 -16.85 -9.55
C ILE A 28 -8.84 -15.96 -8.31
N GLY A 29 -9.28 -16.49 -7.16
CA GLY A 29 -9.23 -15.75 -5.89
C GLY A 29 -7.82 -15.30 -5.52
N ILE A 30 -6.83 -16.19 -5.69
CA ILE A 30 -5.41 -15.88 -5.46
C ILE A 30 -4.93 -14.77 -6.41
N VAL A 31 -5.23 -14.88 -7.71
CA VAL A 31 -4.84 -13.87 -8.70
C VAL A 31 -5.45 -12.49 -8.37
N ILE A 32 -6.74 -12.44 -8.05
CA ILE A 32 -7.42 -11.19 -7.67
C ILE A 32 -6.76 -10.57 -6.44
N HIS A 33 -6.41 -11.38 -5.43
CA HIS A 33 -5.72 -10.91 -4.23
C HIS A 33 -4.36 -10.27 -4.56
N PHE A 34 -3.54 -10.93 -5.40
CA PHE A 34 -2.25 -10.38 -5.82
C PHE A 34 -2.39 -9.08 -6.61
N LEU A 35 -3.39 -8.98 -7.50
CA LEU A 35 -3.67 -7.75 -8.24
C LEU A 35 -4.02 -6.59 -7.28
N TYR A 36 -4.91 -6.84 -6.32
CA TYR A 36 -5.30 -5.84 -5.34
C TYR A 36 -4.10 -5.30 -4.54
N VAL A 37 -3.25 -6.19 -4.03
CA VAL A 37 -2.05 -5.81 -3.26
C VAL A 37 -1.04 -5.05 -4.13
N SER A 38 -0.88 -5.44 -5.39
CA SER A 38 0.09 -4.81 -6.30
C SER A 38 -0.30 -3.38 -6.70
N ILE A 39 -1.61 -3.11 -6.83
CA ILE A 39 -2.13 -1.81 -7.26
C ILE A 39 -2.24 -0.81 -6.11
N GLY A 40 -2.36 -1.28 -4.86
CA GLY A 40 -2.59 -0.45 -3.68
C GLY A 40 -1.64 0.74 -3.55
N LYS A 41 -0.32 0.50 -3.67
CA LYS A 41 0.69 1.57 -3.57
C LYS A 41 0.55 2.64 -4.66
N THR A 42 0.21 2.24 -5.88
CA THR A 42 0.01 3.17 -7.00
C THR A 42 -1.21 4.04 -6.76
N VAL A 43 -2.30 3.45 -6.25
CA VAL A 43 -3.52 4.18 -5.90
C VAL A 43 -3.25 5.17 -4.76
N GLU A 44 -2.56 4.74 -3.70
CA GLU A 44 -2.18 5.61 -2.57
C GLU A 44 -1.31 6.77 -3.02
N ASN A 45 -0.29 6.54 -3.85
CA ASN A 45 0.56 7.61 -4.36
C ASN A 45 -0.23 8.60 -5.21
N ASN A 46 -1.10 8.13 -6.11
CA ASN A 46 -1.96 9.01 -6.90
C ASN A 46 -2.99 9.77 -6.04
N ASP A 47 -3.47 9.17 -4.95
CA ASP A 47 -4.37 9.85 -4.01
C ASP A 47 -3.62 10.92 -3.20
N LEU A 48 -2.40 10.64 -2.76
CA LEU A 48 -1.51 11.63 -2.14
C LEU A 48 -1.16 12.78 -3.08
N GLU A 49 -0.88 12.51 -4.37
CA GLU A 49 -0.61 13.56 -5.37
C GLU A 49 -1.82 14.50 -5.57
N LYS A 50 -3.05 13.97 -5.47
CA LYS A 50 -4.28 14.73 -5.75
C LYS A 50 -4.90 15.39 -4.53
N ASN A 51 -4.89 14.67 -3.41
CA ASN A 51 -5.65 14.99 -2.21
C ASN A 51 -4.77 15.11 -0.96
N GLY A 52 -3.45 14.94 -1.10
CA GLY A 52 -2.50 15.04 0.00
C GLY A 52 -2.45 16.44 0.60
N ILE A 53 -2.41 16.48 1.93
CA ILE A 53 -2.15 17.71 2.69
C ILE A 53 -0.67 17.75 3.02
N GLU A 54 -0.03 18.88 2.73
CA GLU A 54 1.39 19.10 3.04
C GLU A 54 1.56 19.48 4.51
N THR A 55 2.55 18.85 5.15
CA THR A 55 2.97 19.19 6.52
C THR A 55 4.46 18.94 6.68
N SER A 56 5.05 19.57 7.70
CA SER A 56 6.44 19.34 8.07
C SER A 56 6.55 18.16 9.03
N ALA A 57 7.48 17.26 8.75
CA ALA A 57 7.81 16.13 9.60
C ALA A 57 9.27 16.23 10.05
N ILE A 58 9.56 15.69 11.23
CA ILE A 58 10.93 15.64 11.79
C ILE A 58 11.44 14.21 11.64
N VAL A 59 12.65 14.05 11.10
CA VAL A 59 13.35 12.78 11.06
C VAL A 59 13.79 12.40 12.47
N THR A 60 13.28 11.29 13.00
CA THR A 60 13.52 10.86 14.39
C THR A 60 14.50 9.70 14.50
N ASP A 61 14.65 8.89 13.47
CA ASP A 61 15.57 7.75 13.44
C ASP A 61 16.19 7.60 12.05
N VAL A 62 17.49 7.34 12.00
CA VAL A 62 18.22 7.02 10.76
C VAL A 62 19.08 5.81 11.01
N ARG A 63 18.85 4.73 10.27
CA ARG A 63 19.54 3.47 10.48
C ARG A 63 19.78 2.72 9.19
N LYS A 64 20.86 1.94 9.18
CA LYS A 64 21.17 1.03 8.09
C LYS A 64 20.31 -0.23 8.19
N VAL A 65 19.60 -0.58 7.12
CA VAL A 65 18.71 -1.74 7.05
C VAL A 65 19.10 -2.69 5.92
N GLY A 66 18.92 -3.98 6.17
CA GLY A 66 19.21 -5.06 5.23
C GLY A 66 20.70 -5.26 4.92
N SER A 67 21.01 -6.38 4.27
CA SER A 67 22.39 -6.77 3.97
C SER A 67 23.07 -5.87 2.93
N LYS A 68 22.28 -5.16 2.11
CA LYS A 68 22.77 -4.20 1.11
C LYS A 68 23.07 -2.81 1.69
N GLY A 69 22.66 -2.57 2.94
CA GLY A 69 23.03 -1.36 3.63
C GLY A 69 22.24 -0.10 3.27
N VAL A 70 20.96 -0.25 2.94
CA VAL A 70 20.06 0.87 2.66
C VAL A 70 19.92 1.74 3.90
N ILE A 71 19.99 3.06 3.77
CA ILE A 71 19.70 3.98 4.87
C ILE A 71 18.20 4.21 4.92
N ARG A 72 17.57 3.82 6.03
CA ARG A 72 16.15 4.06 6.31
C ARG A 72 16.01 5.15 7.35
N CYS A 73 15.23 6.16 7.00
CA CYS A 73 14.88 7.29 7.84
C CYS A 73 13.42 7.15 8.28
N THR A 74 13.18 7.22 9.58
CA THR A 74 11.84 7.32 10.16
C THR A 74 11.56 8.78 10.47
N TYR A 75 10.40 9.29 10.09
CA TYR A 75 9.97 10.65 10.41
C TYR A 75 8.64 10.65 11.17
N THR A 76 8.41 11.70 11.94
CA THR A 76 7.17 11.92 12.71
C THR A 76 6.56 13.28 12.42
N PHE A 77 5.25 13.35 12.37
CA PHE A 77 4.49 14.60 12.25
C PHE A 77 3.20 14.51 13.08
N GLU A 78 2.61 15.67 13.38
CA GLU A 78 1.40 15.76 14.21
C GLU A 78 0.19 16.19 13.37
N VAL A 79 -0.94 15.51 13.54
CA VAL A 79 -2.23 15.88 12.98
C VAL A 79 -3.29 15.73 14.07
N ASN A 80 -4.00 16.81 14.41
CA ASN A 80 -5.05 16.80 15.44
C ASN A 80 -4.62 16.13 16.77
N ASN A 81 -3.49 16.54 17.34
CA ASN A 81 -2.93 15.99 18.59
C ASN A 81 -2.54 14.51 18.54
N SER A 82 -2.49 13.92 17.35
CA SER A 82 -2.03 12.55 17.14
C SER A 82 -0.72 12.55 16.35
N ILE A 83 0.25 11.77 16.82
CA ILE A 83 1.54 11.63 16.17
C ILE A 83 1.47 10.48 15.16
N TYR A 84 1.88 10.78 13.94
CA TYR A 84 1.97 9.82 12.85
C TYR A 84 3.43 9.63 12.45
N THR A 85 3.72 8.45 11.92
CA THR A 85 5.06 8.08 11.49
C THR A 85 5.06 7.63 10.03
N GLY A 86 6.15 7.90 9.34
CA GLY A 86 6.43 7.32 8.04
C GLY A 86 7.90 6.95 7.91
N ASN A 87 8.22 6.25 6.81
CA ASN A 87 9.58 5.83 6.51
C ASN A 87 9.93 6.24 5.09
N VAL A 88 11.18 6.63 4.90
CA VAL A 88 11.78 6.93 3.60
C VAL A 88 13.17 6.33 3.56
N ASP A 89 13.55 5.77 2.41
CA ASP A 89 14.89 5.26 2.19
C ASP A 89 15.67 6.36 1.44
N ASP A 90 16.52 7.10 2.15
CA ASP A 90 17.29 8.24 1.63
C ASP A 90 18.62 8.36 2.39
N ASP A 91 19.72 8.45 1.65
CA ASP A 91 21.07 8.47 2.23
C ASP A 91 21.48 9.86 2.77
N TYR A 92 20.71 10.90 2.48
CA TYR A 92 21.06 12.29 2.80
C TYR A 92 20.42 12.80 4.10
N TYR A 93 19.28 12.24 4.50
CA TYR A 93 18.59 12.67 5.71
C TYR A 93 19.31 12.24 6.99
N LYS A 94 19.25 13.12 7.99
CA LYS A 94 19.81 12.93 9.33
C LYS A 94 18.73 13.14 10.38
N THR A 95 18.90 12.50 11.53
CA THR A 95 18.03 12.74 12.69
C THR A 95 18.02 14.23 13.05
N GLY A 96 16.83 14.78 13.23
CA GLY A 96 16.59 16.20 13.47
C GLY A 96 16.25 17.01 12.22
N ASP A 97 16.47 16.47 11.02
CA ASP A 97 16.08 17.15 9.78
C ASP A 97 14.56 17.34 9.71
N THR A 98 14.15 18.47 9.14
CA THR A 98 12.75 18.75 8.81
C THR A 98 12.52 18.46 7.33
N ILE A 99 11.56 17.62 7.02
CA ILE A 99 11.18 17.24 5.65
C ILE A 99 9.71 17.60 5.37
N GLN A 100 9.36 17.77 4.09
CA GLN A 100 7.97 17.97 3.69
C GLN A 100 7.33 16.63 3.35
N VAL A 101 6.20 16.34 3.97
CA VAL A 101 5.43 15.11 3.74
C VAL A 101 4.03 15.45 3.29
N LEU A 102 3.48 14.62 2.41
CA LEU A 102 2.07 14.61 2.07
C LEU A 102 1.38 13.49 2.87
N TYR A 103 0.22 13.78 3.44
CA TYR A 103 -0.63 12.78 4.10
C TYR A 103 -2.10 12.90 3.67
N LEU A 104 -2.87 11.82 3.74
CA LEU A 104 -4.30 11.87 3.48
C LEU A 104 -5.07 12.29 4.74
N LYS A 105 -5.92 13.32 4.64
CA LYS A 105 -6.69 13.86 5.78
C LYS A 105 -7.51 12.81 6.54
N ILE A 106 -8.13 11.90 5.81
CA ILE A 106 -9.02 10.85 6.36
C ILE A 106 -8.20 9.73 7.00
N LYS A 107 -6.98 9.49 6.52
CA LYS A 107 -6.12 8.38 6.93
C LYS A 107 -4.65 8.79 6.92
N PRO A 108 -4.16 9.54 7.93
CA PRO A 108 -2.81 10.09 7.93
C PRO A 108 -1.69 9.04 8.00
N GLU A 109 -2.01 7.77 8.30
CA GLU A 109 -1.09 6.64 8.16
C GLU A 109 -0.64 6.44 6.70
N ILE A 110 -1.45 6.88 5.74
CA ILE A 110 -1.03 7.01 4.34
C ILE A 110 -0.33 8.36 4.21
N ASN A 111 0.99 8.31 4.24
CA ASN A 111 1.85 9.47 4.09
C ASN A 111 3.12 9.12 3.29
N ARG A 112 3.73 10.12 2.68
CA ARG A 112 4.98 9.98 1.93
C ARG A 112 5.74 11.30 1.95
N ASP A 113 7.06 11.20 1.97
CA ASP A 113 7.93 12.31 1.61
C ASP A 113 7.56 12.85 0.22
N LYS A 114 7.32 14.17 0.15
CA LYS A 114 6.92 14.89 -1.06
C LYS A 114 7.95 14.73 -2.18
N LYS A 115 9.24 14.65 -1.83
CA LYS A 115 10.36 14.47 -2.77
C LYS A 115 10.17 13.23 -3.64
N PHE A 116 9.60 12.15 -3.08
CA PHE A 116 9.43 10.87 -3.75
C PHE A 116 8.09 10.72 -4.49
N LEU A 117 7.22 11.72 -4.39
CA LEU A 117 6.00 11.82 -5.20
C LEU A 117 6.21 12.71 -6.44
N ASP A 118 7.26 13.54 -6.46
CA ASP A 118 7.58 14.34 -7.63
C ASP A 118 8.18 13.47 -8.73
N ARG A 119 7.54 13.46 -9.91
CA ARG A 119 7.95 12.63 -11.07
C ARG A 119 9.32 13.01 -11.63
N ASN A 120 9.86 14.16 -11.21
CA ASN A 120 11.17 14.65 -11.60
C ASN A 120 12.30 14.16 -10.69
N TYR A 121 11.98 13.42 -9.62
CA TYR A 121 12.98 12.85 -8.74
C TYR A 121 13.59 11.59 -9.37
N LYS A 122 14.76 11.74 -10.00
CA LYS A 122 15.60 10.68 -10.58
C LYS A 122 17.02 10.79 -10.07
#